data_AF-A0A7C4YWJ2-F1
#
_entry.id   AF-A0A7C4YWJ2-F1
#
_cell.length_a   1.000
_cell.length_b   1.000
_cell.length_c   1.000
_cell.angle_alpha   90.00
_cell.angle_beta   90.00
_cell.angle_gamma   90.00
#
_symmetry.space_group_name_H-M   'P 1'
#
loop_
_entity.id
_entity.type
_entity.pdbx_description
1 polymer ?
#
loop_
_entity_poly.entity_id
_entity_poly.type
_entity_poly.pdbx_seq_one_letter_code
_entity_poly.pdbx_strand_id
1 'polypeptide(L)'
;MNIPRLRFAHLPTPIEELPRLSDLLAGPRLLVKRDDQTGLAFGGNKTRKLEFLVAEALEQGAKTLISGGALQSNHCRQTAAAAARFGLDCILVLNGEMPDKPSANLLLDQLFGADIVTIIDRNERDRVLQETFDS
;
A
#
# COMPACT_ATOMS: atom_id res chain seq x y z
N MET A 1 26.00 -4.89 7.71
CA MET A 1 24.79 -5.61 7.26
C MET A 1 24.14 -4.76 6.18
N ASN A 2 24.00 -5.28 4.97
CA ASN A 2 23.34 -4.60 3.85
C ASN A 2 21.89 -5.06 3.83
N ILE A 3 20.92 -4.16 3.98
CA ILE A 3 19.50 -4.51 3.91
C ILE A 3 19.06 -4.38 2.44
N PRO A 4 18.55 -5.45 1.79
CA PRO A 4 18.07 -5.39 0.41
C PRO A 4 17.03 -4.27 0.23
N ARG A 5 17.15 -3.52 -0.87
CA ARG A 5 16.26 -2.40 -1.17
C ARG A 5 16.14 -2.15 -2.67
N LEU A 6 14.92 -2.25 -3.19
CA LEU A 6 14.56 -1.81 -4.53
C LEU A 6 14.24 -0.31 -4.49
N ARG A 7 14.87 0.49 -5.34
CA ARG A 7 14.68 1.96 -5.36
C ARG A 7 13.62 2.36 -6.38
N PHE A 8 12.35 2.29 -5.99
CA PHE A 8 11.21 2.63 -6.84
C PHE A 8 10.31 3.74 -6.29
N ALA A 9 10.53 4.19 -5.05
CA ALA A 9 9.88 5.37 -4.50
C ALA A 9 10.56 6.65 -5.03
N HIS A 10 9.77 7.67 -5.35
CA HIS A 10 10.29 8.99 -5.73
C HIS A 10 10.81 9.73 -4.49
N LEU A 11 12.10 9.55 -4.19
CA LEU A 11 12.76 10.07 -2.99
C LEU A 11 13.98 10.95 -3.33
N PRO A 12 14.29 11.97 -2.51
CA PRO A 12 13.54 12.42 -1.33
C PRO A 12 12.23 13.15 -1.71
N THR A 13 11.14 12.91 -0.99
CA THR A 13 9.91 13.71 -1.17
C THR A 13 10.07 15.12 -0.57
N PRO A 14 9.41 16.15 -1.13
CA PRO A 14 9.50 17.52 -0.66
C PRO A 14 9.11 17.72 0.82
N ILE A 15 9.63 18.78 1.43
CA ILE A 15 9.10 19.38 2.66
C ILE A 15 8.54 20.75 2.26
N GLU A 16 7.26 20.98 2.54
CA GLU A 16 6.57 22.22 2.18
C GLU A 16 6.12 22.96 3.44
N GLU A 17 6.15 24.29 3.39
CA GLU A 17 5.56 25.14 4.43
C GLU A 17 4.05 25.28 4.23
N LEU A 18 3.32 25.41 5.34
CA LEU A 18 1.88 25.69 5.35
C LEU A 18 1.59 27.09 5.92
N PRO A 19 2.08 28.18 5.28
CA PRO A 19 2.04 29.51 5.86
C PRO A 19 0.63 29.99 6.18
N ARG A 20 -0.33 29.75 5.28
CA ARG A 20 -1.74 30.13 5.50
C ARG A 20 -2.37 29.41 6.70
N LEU A 21 -1.96 28.18 6.99
CA LEU A 21 -2.46 27.42 8.15
C LEU A 21 -1.79 27.90 9.43
N SER A 22 -0.48 28.17 9.39
CA SER A 22 0.24 28.81 10.49
C SER A 22 -0.41 30.14 10.88
N ASP A 23 -0.71 31.00 9.89
CA ASP A 23 -1.37 32.29 10.10
C ASP A 23 -2.78 32.12 10.68
N LEU A 24 -3.59 31.22 10.11
CA LEU A 24 -4.96 30.96 10.57
C LEU A 24 -5.00 30.53 12.04
N LEU A 25 -4.03 29.73 12.49
CA LEU A 25 -3.97 29.23 13.86
C LEU A 25 -3.30 30.20 14.83
N ALA A 26 -2.78 31.34 14.34
CA ALA A 26 -1.85 32.20 15.07
C ALA A 26 -0.74 31.37 15.76
N GLY A 27 -0.25 30.34 15.05
CA GLY A 27 0.51 29.24 15.60
C GLY A 27 1.97 29.20 15.12
N PRO A 28 2.70 28.12 15.43
CA PRO A 28 4.09 27.97 15.00
C PRO A 28 4.20 27.76 13.47
N ARG A 29 5.43 27.82 12.94
CA ARG A 29 5.74 27.40 11.56
C ARG A 29 5.39 25.93 11.37
N LEU A 30 4.44 25.66 10.48
CA LEU A 30 4.01 24.30 10.14
C LEU A 30 4.67 23.84 8.84
N LEU A 31 5.18 22.61 8.86
CA LEU A 31 5.83 21.95 7.74
C LEU A 31 5.14 20.61 7.47
N VAL A 32 5.05 20.24 6.19
CA VAL A 32 4.56 18.92 5.78
C VAL A 32 5.63 18.19 4.97
N LYS A 33 5.94 16.95 5.39
CA LYS A 33 6.73 16.01 4.59
C LYS A 33 5.80 15.31 3.61
N ARG A 34 5.97 15.55 2.31
CA ARG A 34 5.06 15.09 1.24
C ARG A 34 5.20 13.60 0.89
N ASP A 35 5.04 12.73 1.87
CA ASP A 35 5.10 11.28 1.69
C ASP A 35 3.95 10.71 0.84
N ASP A 36 2.94 11.52 0.54
CA ASP A 36 1.96 11.27 -0.52
C ASP A 36 2.61 11.21 -1.91
N GLN A 37 3.71 11.92 -2.15
CA GLN A 37 4.36 12.04 -3.46
C GLN A 37 5.41 10.96 -3.76
N THR A 38 5.30 9.76 -3.17
CA THR A 38 6.26 8.66 -3.38
C THR A 38 6.10 7.90 -4.71
N GLY A 39 5.10 8.26 -5.53
CA GLY A 39 4.99 7.87 -6.94
C GLY A 39 4.18 6.60 -7.23
N LEU A 40 4.41 5.49 -6.52
CA LEU A 40 3.78 4.21 -6.85
C LEU A 40 2.25 4.26 -6.65
N ALA A 41 1.51 4.16 -7.76
CA ALA A 41 0.06 4.17 -7.80
C ALA A 41 -0.57 5.31 -7.00
N PHE A 42 -0.14 6.56 -7.21
CA PHE A 42 -0.49 7.77 -6.41
C PHE A 42 0.28 7.93 -5.09
N GLY A 43 1.22 7.05 -4.76
CA GLY A 43 2.14 7.20 -3.64
C GLY A 43 1.50 7.05 -2.26
N GLY A 44 2.21 7.53 -1.24
CA GLY A 44 1.96 7.33 0.18
C GLY A 44 3.14 6.68 0.91
N ASN A 45 3.06 6.67 2.24
CA ASN A 45 4.16 6.23 3.09
C ASN A 45 4.50 4.73 2.97
N LYS A 46 3.59 3.88 2.43
CA LYS A 46 3.82 2.41 2.34
C LYS A 46 4.81 2.07 1.25
N THR A 47 4.91 2.87 0.20
CA THR A 47 5.89 2.69 -0.88
C THR A 47 7.32 2.64 -0.32
N ARG A 48 7.66 3.46 0.68
CA ARG A 48 8.98 3.41 1.36
C ARG A 48 9.27 2.08 2.02
N LYS A 49 8.25 1.43 2.59
CA LYS A 49 8.39 0.13 3.27
C LYS A 49 8.52 -1.00 2.25
N LEU A 50 7.71 -0.92 1.19
CA LEU A 50 7.69 -1.91 0.12
C LEU A 50 9.02 -2.00 -0.63
N GLU A 51 9.81 -0.92 -0.69
CA GLU A 51 11.17 -0.96 -1.23
C GLU A 51 12.05 -2.06 -0.60
N PHE A 52 11.85 -2.35 0.68
CA PHE A 52 12.60 -3.38 1.41
C PHE A 52 11.88 -4.74 1.34
N LEU A 53 10.57 -4.76 1.62
CA LEU A 53 9.80 -6.00 1.67
C LEU A 53 9.74 -6.72 0.33
N VAL A 54 9.61 -5.98 -0.78
CA VAL A 54 9.62 -6.58 -2.12
C VAL A 54 11.02 -7.02 -2.51
N ALA A 55 12.06 -6.32 -2.07
CA ALA A 55 13.44 -6.77 -2.29
C ALA A 55 13.69 -8.14 -1.65
N GLU A 56 13.27 -8.29 -0.39
CA GLU A 56 13.35 -9.54 0.35
C GLU A 56 12.48 -10.64 -0.29
N ALA A 57 11.25 -10.33 -0.69
CA ALA A 57 10.36 -11.29 -1.34
C ALA A 57 10.98 -11.86 -2.64
N LEU A 58 11.58 -11.00 -3.47
CA LEU A 58 12.28 -11.43 -4.68
C LEU A 58 13.52 -12.27 -4.37
N GLU A 59 14.30 -11.90 -3.35
CA GLU A 59 15.49 -12.67 -2.92
C GLU A 59 15.12 -14.07 -2.42
N GLN A 60 13.97 -14.20 -1.74
CA GLN A 60 13.42 -15.48 -1.28
C GLN A 60 12.71 -16.27 -2.39
N GLY A 61 12.62 -15.74 -3.61
CA GLY A 61 11.93 -16.41 -4.73
C GLY A 61 10.41 -16.49 -4.56
N ALA A 62 9.82 -15.58 -3.79
CA ALA A 62 8.37 -15.49 -3.65
C ALA A 62 7.71 -15.20 -5.01
N LYS A 63 6.50 -15.72 -5.19
CA LYS A 63 5.70 -15.54 -6.41
C LYS A 63 4.50 -14.62 -6.20
N THR A 64 4.03 -14.53 -4.97
CA THR A 64 2.77 -13.87 -4.63
C THR A 64 2.97 -12.98 -3.40
N LEU A 65 2.44 -11.77 -3.43
CA LEU A 65 2.31 -10.91 -2.25
C LEU A 65 0.90 -11.06 -1.67
N ILE A 66 0.82 -11.41 -0.39
CA ILE A 66 -0.45 -11.51 0.33
C ILE A 66 -0.50 -10.39 1.38
N SER A 67 -1.61 -9.63 1.42
CA SER A 67 -1.79 -8.55 2.39
C SER A 67 -3.25 -8.36 2.74
N GLY A 68 -3.52 -7.58 3.80
CA GLY A 68 -4.89 -7.34 4.26
C GLY A 68 -5.14 -5.91 4.72
N GLY A 69 -6.40 -5.48 4.67
CA GLY A 69 -6.83 -4.13 5.00
C GLY A 69 -8.32 -3.92 4.83
N ALA A 70 -8.80 -2.67 4.87
CA ALA A 70 -10.17 -2.35 4.46
C ALA A 70 -10.27 -2.24 2.92
N LEU A 71 -11.48 -2.29 2.36
CA LEU A 71 -11.72 -2.11 0.92
C LEU A 71 -11.05 -0.88 0.30
N GLN A 72 -10.86 0.20 1.07
CA GLN A 72 -10.21 1.43 0.61
C GLN A 72 -8.77 1.60 1.15
N SER A 73 -8.10 0.49 1.46
CA SER A 73 -6.76 0.50 2.03
C SER A 73 -5.72 1.04 1.05
N ASN A 74 -5.11 2.17 1.40
CA ASN A 74 -3.94 2.70 0.69
C ASN A 74 -2.74 1.73 0.71
N HIS A 75 -2.65 0.86 1.72
CA HIS A 75 -1.59 -0.14 1.79
C HIS A 75 -1.79 -1.21 0.73
N CYS A 76 -2.98 -1.79 0.64
CA CYS A 76 -3.33 -2.84 -0.31
C CYS A 76 -3.12 -2.36 -1.74
N ARG A 77 -3.58 -1.15 -2.06
CA ARG A 77 -3.33 -0.49 -3.35
C ARG A 77 -1.86 -0.34 -3.71
N GLN A 78 -1.01 0.00 -2.75
CA GLN A 78 0.43 0.09 -2.98
C GLN A 78 1.09 -1.29 -3.09
N THR A 79 0.60 -2.30 -2.36
CA THR A 79 1.08 -3.68 -2.45
C THR A 79 0.73 -4.29 -3.80
N ALA A 80 -0.52 -4.16 -4.26
CA ALA A 80 -0.97 -4.64 -5.57
C ALA A 80 -0.18 -3.97 -6.71
N ALA A 81 0.00 -2.66 -6.64
CA ALA A 81 0.83 -1.93 -7.61
C ALA A 81 2.30 -2.39 -7.62
N ALA A 82 2.86 -2.70 -6.44
CA ALA A 82 4.22 -3.20 -6.35
C ALA A 82 4.32 -4.62 -6.94
N ALA A 83 3.36 -5.49 -6.64
CA ALA A 83 3.30 -6.84 -7.19
C ALA A 83 3.27 -6.80 -8.73
N ALA A 84 2.32 -6.04 -9.29
CA ALA A 84 2.20 -5.84 -10.73
C ALA A 84 3.48 -5.29 -11.38
N ARG A 85 4.15 -4.32 -10.73
CA ARG A 85 5.41 -3.74 -11.24
C ARG A 85 6.56 -4.73 -11.30
N PHE A 86 6.62 -5.67 -10.36
CA PHE A 86 7.73 -6.62 -10.24
C PHE A 86 7.39 -8.04 -10.73
N GLY A 87 6.23 -8.21 -11.37
CA GLY A 87 5.81 -9.50 -11.94
C GLY A 87 5.47 -10.55 -10.89
N LEU A 88 4.96 -10.12 -9.74
CA LEU A 88 4.44 -10.98 -8.68
C LEU A 88 2.91 -10.99 -8.75
N ASP A 89 2.31 -12.13 -8.40
CA ASP A 89 0.87 -12.20 -8.13
C ASP A 89 0.52 -11.44 -6.85
N CYS A 90 -0.75 -11.08 -6.67
CA CYS A 90 -1.19 -10.38 -5.46
C CYS A 90 -2.54 -10.88 -4.99
N ILE A 91 -2.65 -11.21 -3.71
CA ILE A 91 -3.93 -11.55 -3.07
C ILE A 91 -4.17 -10.58 -1.90
N LEU A 92 -5.37 -10.00 -1.86
CA LEU A 92 -5.77 -9.02 -0.86
C LEU A 92 -6.97 -9.50 -0.05
N VAL A 93 -6.78 -9.66 1.26
CA VAL A 93 -7.88 -9.97 2.20
C VAL A 93 -8.47 -8.67 2.75
N LEU A 94 -9.63 -8.27 2.24
CA LEU A 94 -10.25 -6.97 2.48
C LEU A 94 -11.47 -7.05 3.40
N ASN A 95 -11.50 -6.18 4.41
CA ASN A 95 -12.65 -6.02 5.30
C ASN A 95 -13.76 -5.19 4.63
N GLY A 96 -14.96 -5.76 4.57
CA GLY A 96 -16.18 -5.13 4.06
C GLY A 96 -16.86 -5.95 2.96
N GLU A 97 -18.06 -5.53 2.58
CA GLU A 97 -18.82 -6.12 1.47
C GLU A 97 -18.34 -5.57 0.13
N MET A 98 -18.16 -6.47 -0.85
CA MET A 98 -17.81 -6.05 -2.21
C MET A 98 -18.94 -5.18 -2.79
N PRO A 99 -18.67 -3.92 -3.17
CA PRO A 99 -19.67 -3.08 -3.81
C PRO A 99 -19.91 -3.52 -5.25
N ASP A 100 -21.12 -3.30 -5.76
CA ASP A 100 -21.47 -3.54 -7.18
C ASP A 100 -20.56 -2.77 -8.15
N LYS A 101 -20.12 -1.58 -7.73
CA LYS A 101 -19.25 -0.69 -8.51
C LYS A 101 -18.01 -0.33 -7.70
N PRO A 102 -16.87 -1.00 -7.95
CA PRO A 102 -15.58 -0.66 -7.38
C PRO A 102 -15.18 0.78 -7.70
N SER A 103 -14.56 1.46 -6.73
CA SER A 103 -14.07 2.83 -6.88
C SER A 103 -12.79 3.06 -6.09
N ALA A 104 -12.08 4.16 -6.39
CA ALA A 104 -10.87 4.59 -5.69
C ALA A 104 -9.84 3.46 -5.51
N ASN A 105 -9.39 3.15 -4.29
CA ASN A 105 -8.33 2.16 -4.06
C ASN A 105 -8.77 0.75 -4.50
N LEU A 106 -10.01 0.34 -4.22
CA LEU A 106 -10.52 -0.97 -4.63
C LEU A 106 -10.52 -1.15 -6.16
N LEU A 107 -10.88 -0.10 -6.89
CA LEU A 107 -10.82 -0.14 -8.37
C LEU A 107 -9.38 -0.30 -8.84
N LEU A 108 -8.43 0.38 -8.18
CA LEU A 108 -7.01 0.26 -8.52
C LEU A 108 -6.46 -1.12 -8.18
N ASP A 109 -6.84 -1.71 -7.04
CA ASP A 109 -6.48 -3.07 -6.67
C ASP A 109 -6.84 -4.06 -7.79
N GLN A 110 -8.07 -3.96 -8.32
CA GLN A 110 -8.53 -4.76 -9.45
C GLN A 110 -7.79 -4.46 -10.76
N LEU A 111 -7.54 -3.19 -11.07
CA LEU A 111 -6.81 -2.80 -12.29
C LEU A 111 -5.34 -3.25 -12.26
N PHE A 112 -4.76 -3.40 -11.08
CA PHE A 112 -3.42 -3.99 -10.91
C PHE A 112 -3.43 -5.52 -10.91
N GLY A 113 -4.59 -6.16 -11.06
CA GLY A 113 -4.73 -7.60 -11.17
C GLY A 113 -4.64 -8.35 -9.84
N ALA A 114 -4.96 -7.70 -8.71
CA ALA A 114 -5.02 -8.40 -7.44
C ALA A 114 -6.28 -9.25 -7.31
N ASP A 115 -6.12 -10.47 -6.81
CA ASP A 115 -7.23 -11.31 -6.36
C ASP A 115 -7.74 -10.79 -5.00
N ILE A 116 -9.06 -10.63 -4.87
CA ILE A 116 -9.66 -10.01 -3.69
C ILE A 116 -10.53 -11.02 -2.95
N VAL A 117 -10.20 -11.25 -1.69
CA VAL A 117 -10.99 -12.03 -0.74
C VAL A 117 -11.64 -11.06 0.24
N THR A 118 -12.96 -10.99 0.27
CA THR A 118 -13.68 -10.12 1.21
C THR A 118 -14.09 -10.87 2.47
N ILE A 119 -13.98 -10.21 3.62
CA ILE A 119 -14.45 -10.71 4.91
C ILE A 119 -15.31 -9.66 5.60
N ILE A 120 -16.36 -10.12 6.30
CA ILE A 120 -17.30 -9.24 6.99
C ILE A 120 -16.78 -8.90 8.39
N ASP A 121 -16.38 -9.90 9.17
CA ASP A 121 -15.79 -9.68 10.48
C ASP A 121 -14.27 -9.48 10.37
N ARG A 122 -13.79 -8.35 10.89
CA ARG A 122 -12.37 -8.03 10.93
C ARG A 122 -11.57 -9.01 11.79
N ASN A 123 -12.18 -9.66 12.77
CA ASN A 123 -11.52 -10.64 13.62
C ASN A 123 -11.12 -11.90 12.85
N GLU A 124 -11.76 -12.18 11.71
CA GLU A 124 -11.44 -13.33 10.86
C GLU A 124 -10.23 -13.09 9.95
N ARG A 125 -9.76 -11.85 9.83
CA ARG A 125 -8.75 -11.48 8.84
C ARG A 125 -7.47 -12.27 8.96
N ASP A 126 -6.97 -12.44 10.18
CA ASP A 126 -5.69 -13.10 10.39
C ASP A 126 -5.80 -14.60 10.10
N ARG A 127 -6.97 -15.22 10.40
CA ARG A 127 -7.30 -16.60 9.99
C ARG A 127 -7.33 -16.74 8.48
N VAL A 128 -8.08 -15.87 7.78
CA VAL A 128 -8.23 -15.92 6.32
C VAL A 128 -6.92 -15.63 5.59
N LEU A 129 -6.08 -14.73 6.12
CA LEU A 129 -4.72 -14.50 5.61
C LEU A 129 -3.87 -15.76 5.70
N GLN A 130 -3.94 -16.48 6.82
CA GLN A 130 -3.21 -17.75 6.99
C GLN A 130 -3.74 -18.82 6.02
N GLU A 131 -5.06 -18.98 5.91
CA GLU A 131 -5.68 -19.92 4.97
C GLU A 131 -5.31 -19.60 3.50
N THR A 132 -5.21 -18.31 3.15
CA THR A 132 -4.78 -17.86 1.81
C THR A 132 -3.30 -18.13 1.55
N PHE A 133 -2.47 -18.13 2.60
CA PHE A 133 -1.04 -18.45 2.47
C PHE A 133 -0.81 -19.97 2.32
N ASP A 134 -1.64 -20.78 2.97
CA ASP A 134 -1.51 -22.24 2.99
C ASP A 134 -2.12 -22.94 1.75
N SER A 135 -2.86 -22.21 0.90
CA SER A 135 -3.52 -22.72 -0.32
C SER A 135 -2.59 -22.78 -1.53
#